data_AF-A0A3M7KIP5-F1
#
_entry.id   AF-A0A3M7KIP5-F1
#
_cell.length_a   1.000
_cell.length_b   1.000
_cell.length_c   1.000
_cell.angle_alpha   90.00
_cell.angle_beta   90.00
_cell.angle_gamma   90.00
#
_symmetry.space_group_name_H-M   'P 1'
#
loop_
_entity.id
_entity.type
_entity.pdbx_description
1 polymer ?
#
loop_
_entity_poly.entity_id
_entity_poly.type
_entity_poly.pdbx_seq_one_letter_code
_entity_poly.pdbx_strand_id
1 'polypeptide(L)'
;VKLISRNARPKQVVMMSFFFLFYGLFFFTSDVYYDMPAILAFASMFITGGFLMTFGQLVPSWDSEYYKLFMSQNISYKKYLESKWYLMVVAVAISFVLSTPYIYFGWEIFGMIAAGALFNIGLNTFITLLGGALNRVPIELNTKAKAFSNTNGFNLTQMLIGLPKLVLPMILFYVPYKLVSFNAGLIVLALSGVLGIVFKNFFLNKIERIYQKGKYKTIAAFAEKK
;
A
#
# COMPACT_ATOMS: atom_id res chain seq x y z
N VAL A 1 -4.77 -10.13 -11.57
CA VAL A 1 -5.48 -9.51 -12.72
C VAL A 1 -6.88 -10.07 -12.91
N LYS A 2 -7.09 -11.37 -13.21
CA LYS A 2 -8.44 -11.94 -13.44
C LYS A 2 -9.44 -11.71 -12.29
N LEU A 3 -8.99 -11.77 -11.03
CA LEU A 3 -9.81 -11.42 -9.86
C LEU A 3 -10.32 -9.98 -9.92
N ILE A 4 -9.50 -9.05 -10.42
CA ILE A 4 -9.86 -7.63 -10.51
C ILE A 4 -10.86 -7.41 -11.64
N SER A 5 -10.64 -8.01 -12.81
CA SER A 5 -11.48 -7.77 -13.99
C SER A 5 -12.87 -8.41 -13.90
N ARG A 6 -12.99 -9.57 -13.21
CA ARG A 6 -14.25 -10.34 -13.15
C ARG A 6 -15.19 -9.90 -12.03
N ASN A 7 -14.70 -9.18 -11.02
CA ASN A 7 -15.46 -8.88 -9.81
C ASN A 7 -15.71 -7.37 -9.66
N ALA A 8 -16.91 -6.99 -9.23
CA ALA A 8 -17.33 -5.59 -9.12
C ALA A 8 -16.50 -4.79 -8.09
N ARG A 9 -16.27 -5.37 -6.90
CA ARG A 9 -15.63 -4.66 -5.78
C ARG A 9 -14.13 -4.42 -5.99
N PRO A 10 -13.31 -5.42 -6.35
CA PRO A 10 -11.92 -5.18 -6.74
C PRO A 10 -11.78 -4.15 -7.85
N LYS A 11 -12.61 -4.22 -8.90
CA LYS A 11 -12.61 -3.25 -10.00
C LYS A 11 -12.88 -1.82 -9.52
N GLN A 12 -13.88 -1.64 -8.64
CA GLN A 12 -14.18 -0.35 -8.03
C GLN A 12 -13.01 0.16 -7.19
N VAL A 13 -12.35 -0.69 -6.40
CA VAL A 13 -11.19 -0.29 -5.59
C VAL A 13 -10.02 0.15 -6.46
N VAL A 14 -9.72 -0.56 -7.55
CA VAL A 14 -8.67 -0.14 -8.50
C VAL A 14 -9.03 1.19 -9.16
N MET A 15 -10.29 1.38 -9.56
CA MET A 15 -10.76 2.66 -10.08
C MET A 15 -10.63 3.79 -9.05
N MET A 16 -10.93 3.52 -7.78
CA MET A 16 -10.74 4.49 -6.70
C MET A 16 -9.26 4.82 -6.49
N SER A 17 -8.38 3.83 -6.62
CA SER A 17 -6.94 4.03 -6.51
C SER A 17 -6.36 4.93 -7.60
N PHE A 18 -7.00 5.00 -8.77
CA PHE A 18 -6.61 5.92 -9.85
C PHE A 18 -6.82 7.39 -9.44
N PHE A 19 -7.87 7.70 -8.67
CA PHE A 19 -8.11 9.08 -8.22
C PHE A 19 -7.05 9.61 -7.27
N PHE A 20 -6.29 8.75 -6.59
CA PHE A 20 -5.15 9.19 -5.77
C PHE A 20 -4.06 9.86 -6.60
N LEU A 21 -3.98 9.59 -7.92
CA LEU A 21 -3.07 10.31 -8.80
C LEU A 21 -3.33 11.81 -8.80
N PHE A 22 -4.59 12.24 -8.65
CA PHE A 22 -4.96 13.66 -8.63
C PHE A 22 -4.86 14.28 -7.24
N TYR A 23 -4.68 13.46 -6.19
CA TYR A 23 -4.61 13.95 -4.81
C TYR A 23 -3.46 14.95 -4.62
N GLY A 24 -2.35 14.77 -5.34
CA GLY A 24 -1.22 15.70 -5.31
C GLY A 24 -1.55 17.10 -5.83
N LEU A 25 -2.52 17.23 -6.74
CA LEU A 25 -2.88 18.54 -7.30
C LEU A 25 -3.35 19.49 -6.20
N PHE A 26 -4.16 18.99 -5.25
CA PHE A 26 -4.66 19.79 -4.13
C PHE A 26 -3.54 20.42 -3.30
N PHE A 27 -2.45 19.68 -3.06
CA PHE A 27 -1.34 20.17 -2.24
C PHE A 27 -0.40 21.09 -3.02
N PHE A 28 -0.16 20.81 -4.30
CA PHE A 28 0.77 21.60 -5.10
C PHE A 28 0.18 22.91 -5.64
N THR A 29 -1.15 23.04 -5.70
CA THR A 29 -1.80 24.29 -6.12
C THR A 29 -2.12 25.24 -4.96
N SER A 30 -1.93 24.81 -3.71
CA SER A 30 -2.30 25.59 -2.53
C SER A 30 -1.08 26.32 -1.97
N ASP A 31 -1.12 27.64 -1.95
CA ASP A 31 -0.01 28.49 -1.44
C ASP A 31 0.34 28.17 0.04
N VAL A 32 -0.64 27.73 0.83
CA VAL A 32 -0.47 27.37 2.24
C VAL A 32 0.51 26.20 2.45
N TYR A 33 0.58 25.26 1.51
CA TYR A 33 1.42 24.06 1.65
C TYR A 33 2.76 24.16 0.93
N TYR A 34 2.96 25.22 0.14
CA TYR A 34 4.17 25.42 -0.65
C TYR A 34 5.42 25.47 0.23
N ASP A 35 5.33 26.15 1.38
CA ASP A 35 6.44 26.30 2.33
C ASP A 35 6.57 25.13 3.33
N MET A 36 5.84 24.02 3.13
CA MET A 36 5.85 22.87 4.02
C MET A 36 6.40 21.60 3.34
N PRO A 37 7.73 21.47 3.12
CA PRO A 37 8.36 20.36 2.40
C PRO A 37 8.00 18.96 2.92
N ALA A 38 7.78 18.82 4.23
CA ALA A 38 7.36 17.57 4.83
C ALA A 38 5.96 17.13 4.39
N ILE A 39 5.02 18.07 4.25
CA ILE A 39 3.67 17.81 3.77
C ILE A 39 3.69 17.52 2.27
N LEU A 40 4.52 18.23 1.51
CA LEU A 40 4.69 17.98 0.07
C LEU A 40 5.31 16.61 -0.21
N ALA A 41 6.33 16.21 0.55
CA ALA A 41 6.95 14.89 0.46
C ALA A 41 5.96 13.79 0.85
N PHE A 42 5.16 14.04 1.89
CA PHE A 42 4.05 13.16 2.27
C PHE A 42 3.04 13.05 1.12
N ALA A 43 2.47 14.15 0.62
CA ALA A 43 1.50 14.15 -0.48
C ALA A 43 2.03 13.38 -1.72
N SER A 44 3.31 13.60 -2.06
CA SER A 44 3.99 12.94 -3.18
C SER A 44 3.98 11.41 -3.07
N MET A 45 4.02 10.86 -1.86
CA MET A 45 3.99 9.42 -1.64
C MET A 45 2.59 8.82 -1.85
N PHE A 46 1.51 9.61 -1.69
CA PHE A 46 0.13 9.14 -1.89
C PHE A 46 -0.20 9.01 -3.38
N ILE A 47 0.37 9.88 -4.20
CA ILE A 47 0.19 9.87 -5.67
C ILE A 47 0.48 8.48 -6.23
N THR A 48 1.58 7.85 -5.79
CA THR A 48 1.96 6.51 -6.22
C THR A 48 1.49 5.38 -5.28
N GLY A 49 1.01 5.72 -4.09
CA GLY A 49 0.63 4.79 -3.03
C GLY A 49 -0.86 4.43 -2.96
N GLY A 50 -1.73 5.06 -3.76
CA GLY A 50 -3.18 4.88 -3.70
C GLY A 50 -3.64 3.42 -3.83
N PHE A 51 -2.98 2.63 -4.69
CA PHE A 51 -3.27 1.21 -4.85
C PHE A 51 -2.90 0.39 -3.60
N LEU A 52 -1.77 0.68 -2.96
CA LEU A 52 -1.33 -0.01 -1.73
C LEU A 52 -2.28 0.28 -0.58
N MET A 53 -2.77 1.52 -0.48
CA MET A 53 -3.64 1.94 0.60
C MET A 53 -5.04 1.33 0.50
N THR A 54 -5.56 1.20 -0.71
CA THR A 54 -6.93 0.73 -0.92
C THR A 54 -7.00 -0.79 -1.16
N PHE A 55 -6.22 -1.30 -2.12
CA PHE A 55 -6.23 -2.71 -2.48
C PHE A 55 -5.29 -3.54 -1.61
N GLY A 56 -4.07 -3.04 -1.36
CA GLY A 56 -3.00 -3.78 -0.68
C GLY A 56 -3.36 -4.21 0.76
N GLN A 57 -4.09 -3.39 1.49
CA GLN A 57 -4.50 -3.68 2.88
C GLN A 57 -5.50 -4.84 3.00
N LEU A 58 -6.19 -5.13 1.91
CA LEU A 58 -7.24 -6.14 1.83
C LEU A 58 -6.75 -7.40 1.12
N VAL A 59 -5.43 -7.56 0.91
CA VAL A 59 -4.84 -8.66 0.14
C VAL A 59 -5.40 -10.04 0.52
N PRO A 60 -5.44 -10.46 1.80
CA PRO A 60 -6.02 -11.76 2.16
C PRO A 60 -7.54 -11.79 2.06
N SER A 61 -8.20 -10.68 2.36
CA SER A 61 -9.65 -10.54 2.27
C SER A 61 -10.17 -10.70 0.85
N TRP A 62 -9.41 -10.30 -0.17
CA TRP A 62 -9.80 -10.51 -1.57
C TRP A 62 -9.90 -11.98 -1.96
N ASP A 63 -9.16 -12.85 -1.27
CA ASP A 63 -9.17 -14.29 -1.52
C ASP A 63 -10.08 -15.03 -0.52
N SER A 64 -10.86 -14.32 0.32
CA SER A 64 -11.61 -14.93 1.43
C SER A 64 -12.60 -16.01 0.99
N GLU A 65 -13.27 -15.84 -0.15
CA GLU A 65 -14.29 -16.81 -0.64
C GLU A 65 -13.68 -18.15 -1.06
N TYR A 66 -12.44 -18.13 -1.54
CA TYR A 66 -11.73 -19.31 -2.04
C TYR A 66 -10.55 -19.71 -1.15
N TYR A 67 -10.42 -19.07 0.03
CA TYR A 67 -9.25 -19.23 0.88
C TYR A 67 -9.05 -20.68 1.34
N LYS A 68 -10.13 -21.41 1.66
CA LYS A 68 -10.05 -22.83 2.04
C LYS A 68 -9.48 -23.71 0.92
N LEU A 69 -9.94 -23.49 -0.32
CA LEU A 69 -9.43 -24.20 -1.50
C LEU A 69 -7.97 -23.84 -1.76
N PHE A 70 -7.62 -22.57 -1.64
CA PHE A 70 -6.24 -22.12 -1.78
C PHE A 70 -5.32 -22.79 -0.72
N MET A 71 -5.82 -22.99 0.50
CA MET A 71 -5.09 -23.65 1.59
C MET A 71 -4.96 -25.17 1.48
N SER A 72 -5.72 -25.81 0.59
CA SER A 72 -5.60 -27.24 0.28
C SER A 72 -4.71 -27.51 -0.94
N GLN A 73 -4.33 -26.47 -1.69
CA GLN A 73 -3.42 -26.59 -2.83
C GLN A 73 -1.96 -26.60 -2.38
N ASN A 74 -1.08 -27.21 -3.19
CA ASN A 74 0.36 -27.24 -2.96
C ASN A 74 1.05 -25.92 -3.38
N ILE A 75 0.59 -24.80 -2.83
CA ILE A 75 1.15 -23.46 -3.09
C ILE A 75 1.74 -22.93 -1.79
N SER A 76 3.02 -22.60 -1.78
CA SER A 76 3.65 -22.01 -0.62
C SER A 76 3.14 -20.59 -0.36
N TYR A 77 3.00 -20.22 0.91
CA TYR A 77 2.63 -18.87 1.31
C TYR A 77 3.62 -17.84 0.77
N LYS A 78 4.92 -18.17 0.72
CA LYS A 78 5.92 -17.30 0.08
C LYS A 78 5.58 -16.96 -1.37
N LYS A 79 5.27 -17.95 -2.22
CA LYS A 79 4.91 -17.72 -3.63
C LYS A 79 3.64 -16.85 -3.75
N TYR A 80 2.67 -17.07 -2.88
CA TYR A 80 1.48 -16.24 -2.80
C TYR A 80 1.82 -14.78 -2.46
N LEU A 81 2.60 -14.55 -1.40
CA LEU A 81 3.00 -13.21 -0.99
C LEU A 81 3.84 -12.51 -2.06
N GLU A 82 4.74 -13.23 -2.73
CA GLU A 82 5.51 -12.72 -3.87
C GLU A 82 4.60 -12.27 -5.00
N SER A 83 3.58 -13.06 -5.36
CA SER A 83 2.63 -12.69 -6.42
C SER A 83 1.87 -11.38 -6.10
N LYS A 84 1.50 -11.18 -4.83
CA LYS A 84 0.80 -9.97 -4.37
C LYS A 84 1.76 -8.78 -4.29
N TRP A 85 3.00 -9.00 -3.86
CA TRP A 85 4.06 -8.01 -3.91
C TRP A 85 4.29 -7.51 -5.34
N TYR A 86 4.49 -8.40 -6.32
CA TYR A 86 4.66 -8.02 -7.73
C TYR A 86 3.47 -7.21 -8.26
N LEU A 87 2.25 -7.62 -7.92
CA LEU A 87 1.04 -6.90 -8.31
C LEU A 87 1.03 -5.46 -7.78
N MET A 88 1.45 -5.24 -6.53
CA MET A 88 1.57 -3.89 -5.97
C MET A 88 2.73 -3.10 -6.59
N VAL A 89 3.89 -3.72 -6.83
CA VAL A 89 5.04 -3.06 -7.47
C VAL A 89 4.67 -2.57 -8.87
N VAL A 90 4.00 -3.40 -9.67
CA VAL A 90 3.54 -3.02 -11.01
C VAL A 90 2.52 -1.87 -10.92
N ALA A 91 1.60 -1.90 -9.95
CA ALA A 91 0.65 -0.82 -9.76
C ALA A 91 1.35 0.51 -9.42
N VAL A 92 2.32 0.49 -8.51
CA VAL A 92 3.12 1.69 -8.16
C VAL A 92 3.92 2.19 -9.36
N ALA A 93 4.53 1.29 -10.13
CA ALA A 93 5.29 1.66 -11.32
C ALA A 93 4.38 2.34 -12.37
N ILE A 94 3.18 1.80 -12.61
CA ILE A 94 2.19 2.43 -13.49
C ILE A 94 1.78 3.80 -12.95
N SER A 95 1.45 3.91 -11.66
CA SER A 95 1.10 5.19 -11.03
C SER A 95 2.24 6.21 -11.12
N PHE A 96 3.50 5.79 -10.98
CA PHE A 96 4.66 6.65 -11.15
C PHE A 96 4.79 7.17 -12.59
N VAL A 97 4.63 6.31 -13.59
CA VAL A 97 4.63 6.74 -15.01
C VAL A 97 3.47 7.71 -15.29
N LEU A 98 2.28 7.43 -14.74
CA LEU A 98 1.12 8.33 -14.88
C LEU A 98 1.29 9.65 -14.11
N SER A 99 2.19 9.71 -13.14
CA SER A 99 2.53 10.94 -12.40
C SER A 99 3.51 11.86 -13.15
N THR A 100 3.98 11.49 -14.34
CA THR A 100 4.89 12.32 -15.16
C THR A 100 4.40 13.76 -15.42
N PRO A 101 3.09 14.07 -15.56
CA PRO A 101 2.64 15.45 -15.71
C PRO A 101 2.99 16.37 -14.53
N TYR A 102 3.27 15.80 -13.34
CA TYR A 102 3.67 16.58 -12.17
C TYR A 102 5.03 17.29 -12.32
N ILE A 103 5.84 16.94 -13.33
CA ILE A 103 7.07 17.67 -13.68
C ILE A 103 6.77 19.16 -13.93
N TYR A 104 5.56 19.51 -14.39
CA TYR A 104 5.11 20.89 -14.58
C TYR A 104 5.23 21.75 -13.30
N PHE A 105 5.01 21.16 -12.12
CA PHE A 105 5.11 21.88 -10.84
C PHE A 105 6.56 22.02 -10.35
N GLY A 106 7.53 21.37 -10.99
CA GLY A 106 8.95 21.47 -10.68
C GLY A 106 9.63 20.12 -10.50
N TRP A 107 10.94 20.10 -10.75
CA TRP A 107 11.78 18.91 -10.63
C TRP A 107 11.91 18.40 -9.19
N GLU A 108 11.81 19.30 -8.20
CA GLU A 108 11.88 18.93 -6.78
C GLU A 108 10.68 18.08 -6.37
N ILE A 109 9.48 18.46 -6.81
CA ILE A 109 8.24 17.70 -6.56
C ILE A 109 8.32 16.34 -7.26
N PHE A 110 8.77 16.30 -8.51
CA PHE A 110 8.93 15.02 -9.20
C PHE A 110 9.97 14.12 -8.51
N GLY A 111 11.04 14.69 -7.96
CA GLY A 111 12.02 14.00 -7.11
C GLY A 111 11.40 13.41 -5.84
N MET A 112 10.51 14.15 -5.16
CA MET A 112 9.73 13.63 -4.04
C MET A 112 8.84 12.45 -4.45
N ILE A 113 8.16 12.56 -5.59
CA ILE A 113 7.30 11.50 -6.11
C ILE A 113 8.11 10.24 -6.43
N ALA A 114 9.30 10.39 -7.02
CA ALA A 114 10.21 9.28 -7.29
C ALA A 114 10.72 8.61 -6.01
N ALA A 115 11.15 9.39 -5.01
CA ALA A 115 11.56 8.87 -3.72
C ALA A 115 10.41 8.16 -2.98
N GLY A 116 9.20 8.74 -3.04
CA GLY A 116 7.98 8.14 -2.50
C GLY A 116 7.58 6.85 -3.22
N ALA A 117 7.75 6.77 -4.55
CA ALA A 117 7.51 5.56 -5.32
C ALA A 117 8.47 4.42 -4.91
N LEU A 118 9.76 4.74 -4.72
CA LEU A 118 10.75 3.77 -4.24
C LEU A 118 10.42 3.27 -2.82
N PHE A 119 10.06 4.19 -1.91
CA PHE A 119 9.57 3.83 -0.58
C PHE A 119 8.33 2.92 -0.66
N ASN A 120 7.40 3.23 -1.57
CA ASN A 120 6.18 2.46 -1.77
C ASN A 120 6.47 1.03 -2.23
N ILE A 121 7.31 0.86 -3.26
CA ILE A 121 7.74 -0.44 -3.80
C ILE A 121 8.47 -1.27 -2.72
N GLY A 122 9.36 -0.63 -1.97
CA GLY A 122 10.13 -1.25 -0.92
C GLY A 122 9.33 -1.45 0.36
N LEU A 123 9.52 -0.55 1.32
CA LEU A 123 9.03 -0.71 2.69
C LEU A 123 7.50 -0.71 2.80
N ASN A 124 6.81 0.21 2.12
CA ASN A 124 5.35 0.34 2.30
C ASN A 124 4.61 -0.92 1.83
N THR A 125 5.08 -1.58 0.77
CA THR A 125 4.48 -2.83 0.29
C THR A 125 4.57 -3.91 1.36
N PHE A 126 5.70 -4.06 2.07
CA PHE A 126 5.83 -5.05 3.15
C PHE A 126 5.00 -4.70 4.38
N ILE A 127 4.96 -3.42 4.79
CA ILE A 127 4.09 -2.96 5.88
C ILE A 127 2.62 -3.23 5.52
N THR A 128 2.27 -3.05 4.25
CA THR A 128 0.93 -3.32 3.74
C THR A 128 0.58 -4.81 3.72
N LEU A 129 1.50 -5.68 3.30
CA LEU A 129 1.32 -7.13 3.35
C LEU A 129 1.18 -7.65 4.79
N LEU A 130 1.95 -7.08 5.71
CA LEU A 130 1.84 -7.36 7.14
C LEU A 130 0.48 -6.91 7.69
N GLY A 131 0.01 -5.73 7.29
CA GLY A 131 -1.33 -5.23 7.55
C GLY A 131 -2.43 -6.17 7.08
N GLY A 132 -2.32 -6.62 5.84
CA GLY A 132 -3.22 -7.61 5.28
C GLY A 132 -3.24 -8.91 6.08
N ALA A 133 -2.07 -9.42 6.51
CA ALA A 133 -1.96 -10.66 7.27
C ALA A 133 -2.78 -10.67 8.57
N LEU A 134 -2.88 -9.50 9.19
CA LEU A 134 -3.59 -9.30 10.45
C LEU A 134 -5.06 -8.92 10.23
N ASN A 135 -5.42 -8.50 9.02
CA ASN A 135 -6.78 -8.21 8.62
C ASN A 135 -7.52 -9.48 8.18
N ARG A 136 -8.40 -9.98 9.06
CA ARG A 136 -9.17 -11.21 8.84
C ARG A 136 -10.65 -10.95 8.60
N VAL A 137 -10.98 -9.84 7.97
CA VAL A 137 -12.38 -9.49 7.65
C VAL A 137 -12.73 -10.07 6.27
N PRO A 138 -13.78 -10.93 6.15
CA PRO A 138 -14.21 -11.46 4.87
C PRO A 138 -14.81 -10.39 3.98
N ILE A 139 -14.64 -10.53 2.66
CA ILE A 139 -15.17 -9.61 1.66
C ILE A 139 -15.90 -10.38 0.57
N GLU A 140 -17.12 -9.93 0.27
CA GLU A 140 -17.84 -10.35 -0.93
C GLU A 140 -17.32 -9.61 -2.17
N LEU A 141 -17.06 -10.38 -3.23
CA LEU A 141 -16.39 -9.86 -4.43
C LEU A 141 -17.36 -9.22 -5.44
N ASN A 142 -18.58 -9.76 -5.56
CA ASN A 142 -19.58 -9.36 -6.55
C ASN A 142 -20.53 -8.27 -6.08
N THR A 143 -20.48 -7.88 -4.80
CA THR A 143 -21.26 -6.75 -4.30
C THR A 143 -20.44 -5.48 -4.41
N LYS A 144 -20.98 -4.42 -5.06
CA LYS A 144 -20.35 -3.09 -5.03
C LYS A 144 -20.11 -2.68 -3.58
N ALA A 145 -19.04 -1.94 -3.32
CA ALA A 145 -18.78 -1.44 -1.98
C ALA A 145 -19.95 -0.53 -1.56
N LYS A 146 -20.88 -1.06 -0.75
CA LYS A 146 -21.96 -0.28 -0.16
C LYS A 146 -21.32 0.70 0.82
N ALA A 147 -21.51 2.00 0.61
CA ALA A 147 -20.89 3.08 1.39
C ALA A 147 -21.10 2.97 2.91
N PHE A 148 -22.11 2.21 3.37
CA PHE A 148 -22.48 2.09 4.80
C PHE A 148 -22.88 0.68 5.28
N SER A 149 -22.71 -0.38 4.48
CA SER A 149 -23.19 -1.73 4.88
C SER A 149 -22.10 -2.64 5.45
N ASN A 150 -20.84 -2.18 5.50
CA ASN A 150 -19.72 -2.95 6.00
C ASN A 150 -18.89 -2.13 7.00
N THR A 151 -19.58 -1.32 7.80
CA THR A 151 -19.06 -0.61 8.98
C THR A 151 -18.81 -1.59 10.14
N ASN A 152 -18.30 -2.79 9.81
CA ASN A 152 -17.77 -3.69 10.82
C ASN A 152 -16.63 -2.92 11.50
N GLY A 153 -16.88 -2.65 12.78
CA GLY A 153 -16.32 -1.54 13.53
C GLY A 153 -14.82 -1.43 13.43
N PHE A 154 -14.37 -0.18 13.42
CA PHE A 154 -13.07 0.27 13.93
C PHE A 154 -12.03 -0.85 14.01
N ASN A 155 -11.46 -1.24 12.87
CA ASN A 155 -10.43 -2.26 12.85
C ASN A 155 -9.16 -1.64 13.45
N LEU A 156 -9.04 -1.72 14.78
CA LEU A 156 -7.93 -1.15 15.55
C LEU A 156 -6.58 -1.63 15.02
N THR A 157 -6.53 -2.86 14.51
CA THR A 157 -5.34 -3.41 13.86
C THR A 157 -5.00 -2.69 12.56
N GLN A 158 -5.98 -2.36 11.72
CA GLN A 158 -5.75 -1.52 10.53
C GLN A 158 -5.34 -0.10 10.91
N MET A 159 -5.92 0.49 11.96
CA MET A 159 -5.52 1.82 12.43
C MET A 159 -4.06 1.82 12.93
N LEU A 160 -3.71 0.85 13.78
CA LEU A 160 -2.35 0.69 14.31
C LEU A 160 -1.32 0.43 13.21
N ILE A 161 -1.69 -0.28 12.15
CA ILE A 161 -0.78 -0.55 11.01
C ILE A 161 -0.79 0.60 10.00
N GLY A 162 -1.87 1.39 9.95
CA GLY A 162 -1.96 2.63 9.18
C GLY A 162 -1.01 3.70 9.70
N LEU A 163 -0.84 3.80 11.03
CA LEU A 163 0.04 4.78 11.66
C LEU A 163 1.49 4.74 11.15
N PRO A 164 2.20 3.58 11.14
CA PRO A 164 3.53 3.48 10.54
C PRO A 164 3.56 3.93 9.08
N LYS A 165 2.54 3.63 8.28
CA LYS A 165 2.53 4.02 6.85
C LYS A 165 2.49 5.52 6.67
N LEU A 166 1.84 6.25 7.58
CA LEU A 166 1.76 7.71 7.55
C LEU A 166 3.00 8.35 8.16
N VAL A 167 3.39 7.89 9.35
CA VAL A 167 4.41 8.55 10.17
C VAL A 167 5.83 8.20 9.74
N LEU A 168 6.09 6.93 9.37
CA LEU A 168 7.43 6.47 9.00
C LEU A 168 8.05 7.26 7.84
N PRO A 169 7.40 7.45 6.68
CA PRO A 169 8.00 8.22 5.58
C PRO A 169 8.21 9.69 5.95
N MET A 170 7.31 10.29 6.74
CA MET A 170 7.51 11.66 7.24
C MET A 170 8.76 11.76 8.11
N ILE A 171 8.98 10.82 9.03
CA ILE A 171 10.19 10.79 9.87
C ILE A 171 11.44 10.58 9.01
N LEU A 172 11.40 9.62 8.09
CA LEU A 172 12.54 9.28 7.21
C LEU A 172 12.96 10.45 6.33
N PHE A 173 12.02 11.30 5.92
CA PHE A 173 12.32 12.51 5.16
C PHE A 173 12.70 13.69 6.08
N TYR A 174 11.94 13.93 7.15
CA TYR A 174 12.07 15.14 7.97
C TYR A 174 13.34 15.17 8.83
N VAL A 175 13.77 14.03 9.37
CA VAL A 175 14.97 13.98 10.23
C VAL A 175 16.23 14.37 9.44
N PRO A 176 16.54 13.75 8.28
CA PRO A 176 17.70 14.15 7.48
C PRO A 176 17.53 15.53 6.83
N TYR A 177 16.30 15.92 6.49
CA TYR A 177 15.99 17.25 5.99
C TYR A 177 16.43 18.35 6.96
N LYS A 178 16.08 18.21 8.25
CA LYS A 178 16.40 19.21 9.28
C LYS A 178 17.89 19.23 9.64
N LEU A 179 18.58 18.09 9.55
CA LEU A 179 19.99 17.97 9.96
C LEU A 179 20.98 18.32 8.86
N VAL A 180 20.64 18.09 7.59
CA VAL A 180 21.59 18.21 6.48
C VAL A 180 21.03 19.07 5.34
N SER A 181 20.03 18.58 4.61
CA SER A 181 19.42 19.29 3.48
C SER A 181 18.20 18.56 2.93
N PHE A 182 17.43 19.26 2.09
CA PHE A 182 16.33 18.69 1.29
C PHE A 182 16.73 17.42 0.53
N ASN A 183 17.85 17.46 -0.19
CA ASN A 183 18.34 16.32 -0.96
C ASN A 183 18.70 15.14 -0.06
N ALA A 184 19.24 15.37 1.14
CA ALA A 184 19.51 14.30 2.10
C ALA A 184 18.21 13.60 2.56
N GLY A 185 17.13 14.36 2.80
CA GLY A 185 15.81 13.80 3.11
C GLY A 185 15.27 12.90 1.99
N LEU A 186 15.36 13.35 0.74
CA LEU A 186 14.96 12.56 -0.43
C LEU A 186 15.79 11.29 -0.59
N ILE A 187 17.11 11.40 -0.46
CA ILE A 187 18.03 10.27 -0.60
C ILE A 187 17.75 9.21 0.46
N VAL A 188 17.57 9.61 1.72
CA VAL A 188 17.25 8.66 2.80
C VAL A 188 15.91 7.98 2.57
N LEU A 189 14.89 8.71 2.14
CA LEU A 189 13.58 8.13 1.80
C LEU A 189 13.70 7.12 0.65
N ALA A 190 14.39 7.48 -0.44
CA ALA A 190 14.63 6.60 -1.57
C ALA A 190 15.44 5.36 -1.17
N LEU A 191 16.53 5.54 -0.42
CA LEU A 191 17.40 4.45 0.07
C LEU A 191 16.62 3.50 0.98
N SER A 192 15.72 4.00 1.82
CA SER A 192 14.87 3.13 2.64
C SER A 192 14.01 2.19 1.79
N GLY A 193 13.50 2.67 0.66
CA GLY A 193 12.80 1.87 -0.34
C GLY A 193 13.71 0.82 -0.97
N VAL A 194 14.89 1.22 -1.42
CA VAL A 194 15.89 0.31 -2.01
C VAL A 194 16.30 -0.78 -1.02
N LEU A 195 16.57 -0.43 0.24
CA LEU A 195 16.85 -1.39 1.31
C LEU A 195 15.68 -2.35 1.50
N GLY A 196 14.45 -1.86 1.48
CA GLY A 196 13.25 -2.71 1.52
C GLY A 196 13.26 -3.78 0.41
N ILE A 197 13.62 -3.40 -0.82
CA ILE A 197 13.70 -4.31 -1.96
C ILE A 197 14.85 -5.31 -1.80
N VAL A 198 16.04 -4.86 -1.38
CA VAL A 198 17.22 -5.73 -1.14
C VAL A 198 16.89 -6.79 -0.07
N PHE A 199 16.24 -6.38 1.02
CA PHE A 199 15.82 -7.28 2.10
C PHE A 199 14.45 -7.95 1.85
N LYS A 200 13.95 -7.95 0.62
CA LYS A 200 12.65 -8.56 0.25
C LYS A 200 12.47 -9.96 0.82
N ASN A 201 13.48 -10.84 0.63
CA ASN A 201 13.41 -12.23 1.08
C ASN A 201 13.27 -12.33 2.60
N PHE A 202 13.96 -11.47 3.35
CA PHE A 202 13.87 -11.41 4.80
C PHE A 202 12.45 -11.02 5.26
N PHE A 203 11.90 -9.94 4.68
CA PHE A 203 10.55 -9.49 5.00
C PHE A 203 9.48 -10.53 4.64
N LEU A 204 9.56 -11.11 3.44
CA LEU A 204 8.61 -12.13 2.99
C LEU A 204 8.63 -13.38 3.87
N ASN A 205 9.80 -13.86 4.26
CA ASN A 205 9.92 -15.02 5.17
C ASN A 205 9.30 -14.69 6.56
N LYS A 206 9.50 -13.46 7.06
CA LYS A 206 8.91 -13.03 8.34
C LYS A 206 7.39 -12.95 8.26
N ILE A 207 6.87 -12.37 7.17
CA ILE A 207 5.42 -12.27 6.92
C ILE A 207 4.82 -13.66 6.73
N GLU A 208 5.48 -14.55 5.98
CA GLU A 208 5.05 -15.94 5.77
C GLU A 208 4.83 -16.67 7.09
N ARG A 209 5.76 -16.56 8.05
CA ARG A 209 5.59 -17.17 9.39
C ARG A 209 4.33 -16.67 10.10
N ILE A 210 3.97 -15.40 9.93
CA ILE A 210 2.75 -14.81 10.51
C ILE A 210 1.51 -15.40 9.82
N TYR A 211 1.52 -15.53 8.49
CA TYR A 211 0.44 -16.18 7.75
C TYR A 211 0.24 -17.64 8.16
N GLN A 212 1.33 -18.39 8.29
CA GLN A 212 1.30 -19.79 8.71
C GLN A 212 0.74 -19.92 10.15
N LYS A 213 1.25 -19.13 11.11
CA LYS A 213 0.76 -19.12 12.50
C LYS A 213 -0.71 -18.69 12.59
N GLY A 214 -1.13 -17.77 11.72
CA GLY A 214 -2.50 -17.26 11.64
C GLY A 214 -3.45 -18.08 10.78
N LYS A 215 -3.02 -19.19 10.15
CA LYS A 215 -3.77 -19.95 9.14
C LYS A 215 -5.18 -20.30 9.60
N TYR A 216 -5.30 -21.03 10.71
CA TYR A 216 -6.59 -21.53 11.20
C TYR A 216 -7.52 -20.41 11.65
N LYS A 217 -6.99 -19.38 12.32
CA LYS A 217 -7.77 -18.19 12.71
C LYS A 217 -8.34 -17.47 11.49
N THR A 218 -7.58 -17.40 10.41
CA THR A 218 -8.01 -16.76 9.15
C THR A 218 -9.06 -17.60 8.43
N ILE A 219 -8.89 -18.93 8.39
CA ILE A 219 -9.89 -19.85 7.83
C ILE A 219 -11.22 -19.74 8.58
N ALA A 220 -11.18 -19.71 9.92
CA ALA A 220 -12.38 -19.56 10.76
C ALA A 220 -13.08 -18.23 10.49
N ALA A 221 -12.34 -17.11 10.55
CA ALA A 221 -12.91 -15.78 10.31
C ALA A 221 -13.50 -15.61 8.91
N PHE A 222 -12.93 -16.25 7.88
CA PHE A 222 -13.49 -16.23 6.52
C PHE A 222 -14.65 -17.21 6.31
N ALA A 223 -14.83 -18.18 7.21
CA ALA A 223 -15.95 -19.10 7.19
C ALA A 223 -17.20 -18.54 7.87
N GLU A 224 -17.06 -17.55 8.76
CA GLU A 224 -18.16 -16.85 9.46
C GLU A 224 -19.01 -15.94 8.53
N LYS A 225 -19.17 -16.29 7.25
CA LYS A 225 -20.11 -15.59 6.37
C LYS A 225 -21.52 -15.68 6.95
N LYS A 226 -22.04 -14.55 7.43
CA LYS A 226 -23.48 -14.30 7.60
C LYS A 226 -24.04 -13.73 6.31
#